data_AF-A0A317UEW0-F1
#
_entry.id   AF-A0A317UEW0-F1
#
_cell.length_a   1.000
_cell.length_b   1.000
_cell.length_c   1.000
_cell.angle_alpha   90.00
_cell.angle_beta   90.00
_cell.angle_gamma   90.00
#
_symmetry.space_group_name_H-M   'P 1'
#
loop_
_entity.id
_entity.type
_entity.pdbx_description
1 polymer ?
#
loop_
_entity_poly.entity_id
_entity_poly.type
_entity_poly.pdbx_seq_one_letter_code
_entity_poly.pdbx_strand_id
1 'polypeptide(L)'
;MSLFGNFGCMECNHIYEFKCDFDAYLCGVGRVQVGKGAVCECRSNGSLYFLNSKNYLPYEAVQLIAANPVEYLNDITAMLQDIRKEKK
;
A
#
# COMPACT_ATOMS: atom_id res chain seq x y z
N MET A 1 28.16 4.21 -0.11
CA MET A 1 27.52 5.44 -0.63
C MET A 1 26.06 5.10 -0.88
N SER A 2 25.17 5.71 -0.11
CA SER A 2 23.74 5.41 -0.05
C SER A 2 23.03 5.98 -1.28
N LEU A 3 22.48 5.12 -2.14
CA LEU A 3 21.64 5.48 -3.29
C LEU A 3 20.16 5.39 -2.91
N PHE A 4 19.74 6.11 -1.86
CA PHE A 4 18.32 6.27 -1.58
C PHE A 4 18.04 7.77 -1.48
N GLY A 5 17.82 8.35 -2.65
CA GLY A 5 17.13 9.62 -2.77
C GLY A 5 15.77 9.52 -2.09
N ASN A 6 15.41 10.60 -1.42
CA ASN A 6 14.25 10.77 -0.56
C ASN A 6 12.95 10.68 -1.39
N PHE A 7 12.43 9.48 -1.61
CA PHE A 7 11.08 9.23 -2.16
C PHE A 7 10.24 8.65 -1.03
N GLY A 8 9.07 9.25 -0.77
CA GLY A 8 8.29 9.07 0.46
C GLY A 8 8.16 7.61 0.87
N CYS A 9 8.45 7.29 2.13
CA CYS A 9 8.26 5.94 2.64
C CYS A 9 6.79 5.69 2.98
N MET A 10 6.32 4.45 2.79
CA MET A 10 5.06 4.02 3.40
C MET A 10 5.25 3.93 4.92
N GLU A 11 4.40 4.62 5.67
CA GLU A 11 4.41 4.64 7.12
C GLU A 11 3.76 3.37 7.68
N CYS A 12 4.33 2.83 8.75
CA CYS A 12 3.80 1.63 9.41
C CYS A 12 2.49 1.95 10.15
N ASN A 13 1.55 1.01 10.13
CA ASN A 13 0.20 1.10 10.69
C ASN A 13 -0.69 2.18 10.05
N HIS A 14 -0.29 2.69 8.89
CA HIS A 14 -1.11 3.58 8.08
C HIS A 14 -1.99 2.79 7.12
N ILE A 15 -3.13 3.38 6.77
CA ILE A 15 -4.10 2.82 5.84
C ILE A 15 -4.01 3.61 4.54
N TYR A 16 -3.82 2.87 3.45
CA TYR A 16 -3.66 3.40 2.12
C TYR A 16 -4.79 2.94 1.20
N GLU A 17 -5.14 3.80 0.25
CA GLU A 17 -6.03 3.48 -0.86
C GLU A 17 -5.26 3.57 -2.19
N PHE A 18 -5.46 2.59 -3.07
CA PHE A 18 -4.88 2.61 -4.40
C PHE A 18 -5.53 3.68 -5.30
N LYS A 19 -4.74 4.66 -5.76
CA LYS A 19 -5.15 5.76 -6.66
C LYS A 19 -5.51 5.29 -8.07
N CYS A 20 -4.82 4.27 -8.54
CA CYS A 20 -4.91 3.71 -9.88
C CYS A 20 -4.83 2.18 -9.80
N ASP A 21 -5.15 1.52 -10.91
CA ASP A 21 -4.95 0.08 -11.05
C ASP A 21 -3.44 -0.23 -11.07
N PHE A 22 -3.04 -1.20 -10.25
CA PHE A 22 -1.68 -1.75 -10.25
C PHE A 22 -1.71 -3.10 -10.95
N ASP A 23 -0.93 -3.25 -12.03
CA ASP A 23 -0.80 -4.49 -12.78
C ASP A 23 0.68 -4.70 -13.12
N ALA A 24 1.28 -5.73 -12.52
CA ALA A 24 2.69 -6.03 -12.70
C ALA A 24 2.90 -7.53 -12.90
N TYR A 25 3.76 -7.89 -13.84
CA TYR A 25 4.23 -9.27 -13.99
C TYR A 25 5.58 -9.43 -13.29
N LEU A 26 5.63 -10.28 -12.26
CA LEU A 26 6.79 -10.49 -11.41
C LEU A 26 7.32 -11.91 -11.64
N CYS A 27 8.59 -12.05 -12.00
CA CYS A 27 9.16 -13.34 -12.40
C CYS A 27 8.98 -14.48 -11.37
N GLY A 28 8.99 -14.18 -10.07
CA GLY A 28 8.84 -15.17 -8.99
C GLY A 28 7.40 -15.37 -8.48
N VAL A 29 6.45 -14.54 -8.91
CA VAL A 29 5.09 -14.51 -8.35
C VAL A 29 4.02 -14.69 -9.44
N GLY A 30 4.31 -14.29 -10.68
CA GLY A 30 3.35 -14.18 -11.77
C GLY A 30 2.74 -12.78 -11.86
N ARG A 31 1.54 -12.69 -12.45
CA ARG A 31 0.82 -11.42 -12.59
C ARG A 31 0.13 -11.04 -11.28
N VAL A 32 0.42 -9.86 -10.77
CA VAL A 32 -0.21 -9.26 -9.59
C VAL A 32 -1.07 -8.10 -10.05
N GLN A 33 -2.35 -8.13 -9.70
CA GLN A 33 -3.31 -7.09 -10.04
C GLN A 33 -4.01 -6.58 -8.80
N VAL A 34 -4.06 -5.26 -8.64
CA VAL A 34 -4.81 -4.57 -7.59
C VAL A 34 -5.65 -3.49 -8.25
N GLY A 35 -6.97 -3.54 -8.04
CA GLY A 35 -7.87 -2.55 -8.61
C GLY A 35 -7.77 -1.20 -7.90
N LYS A 36 -8.05 -0.13 -8.65
CA LYS A 36 -8.24 1.21 -8.08
C LYS A 36 -9.27 1.19 -6.95
N GLY A 37 -9.00 1.92 -5.87
CA GLY A 37 -9.86 2.00 -4.67
C GLY A 37 -9.66 0.83 -3.71
N ALA A 38 -8.75 -0.11 -3.99
CA ALA A 38 -8.39 -1.13 -3.02
C ALA A 38 -7.76 -0.49 -1.79
N VAL A 39 -8.21 -0.91 -0.60
CA VAL A 39 -7.71 -0.40 0.68
C VAL A 39 -6.81 -1.44 1.35
N CYS A 40 -5.61 -1.02 1.72
CA CYS A 40 -4.64 -1.85 2.44
C CYS A 40 -4.08 -1.12 3.66
N GLU A 41 -3.62 -1.90 4.63
CA GLU A 41 -2.89 -1.42 5.80
C GLU A 41 -1.41 -1.78 5.62
N CYS A 42 -0.52 -0.81 5.80
CA CYS A 42 0.90 -1.08 5.93
C CYS A 42 1.17 -1.62 7.34
N ARG A 43 1.57 -2.89 7.44
CA ARG A 43 1.89 -3.52 8.72
C ARG A 43 3.27 -3.10 9.22
N SER A 44 3.55 -3.36 10.49
CA SER A 44 4.84 -3.06 11.13
C SER A 44 6.08 -3.67 10.46
N ASN A 45 5.91 -4.70 9.63
CA ASN A 45 6.97 -5.31 8.84
C ASN A 45 7.05 -4.75 7.40
N GLY A 46 6.35 -3.66 7.10
CA GLY A 46 6.29 -3.04 5.78
C GLY A 46 5.42 -3.78 4.75
N SER A 47 4.74 -4.87 5.14
CA SER A 47 3.83 -5.57 4.23
C SER A 47 2.50 -4.83 4.05
N LEU A 48 1.94 -4.88 2.85
CA LEU A 48 0.61 -4.32 2.58
C LEU A 48 -0.45 -5.42 2.72
N TYR A 49 -1.35 -5.24 3.67
CA TYR A 49 -2.43 -6.17 3.97
C TYR A 49 -3.78 -5.60 3.55
N PHE A 50 -4.46 -6.26 2.61
CA PHE A 50 -5.77 -5.83 2.13
C PHE A 50 -6.88 -6.23 3.12
N LEU A 51 -7.56 -5.23 3.67
CA LEU A 51 -8.57 -5.44 4.71
C LEU A 51 -9.80 -6.22 4.21
N ASN A 52 -10.18 -6.02 2.95
CA ASN A 52 -11.36 -6.65 2.36
C ASN A 52 -11.11 -8.12 1.99
N SER A 53 -10.02 -8.41 1.28
CA SER A 53 -9.70 -9.76 0.81
C SER A 53 -8.94 -10.61 1.84
N LYS A 54 -8.48 -10.00 2.94
CA LYS A 54 -7.65 -10.64 3.97
C LYS A 54 -6.39 -11.31 3.40
N ASN A 55 -5.79 -10.68 2.38
CA ASN A 55 -4.61 -11.18 1.71
C ASN A 55 -3.48 -10.13 1.74
N TYR A 56 -2.25 -10.61 1.62
CA TYR A 56 -1.06 -9.78 1.54
C TYR A 56 -0.68 -9.52 0.09
N LEU A 57 -0.19 -8.31 -0.17
CA LEU A 57 0.50 -8.04 -1.41
C LEU A 57 1.87 -8.76 -1.40
N PRO A 58 2.25 -9.47 -2.48
CA PRO A 58 3.56 -10.10 -2.58
C PRO A 58 4.70 -9.10 -2.36
N TYR A 59 5.78 -9.56 -1.72
CA TYR A 59 6.87 -8.68 -1.30
C TYR A 59 7.48 -7.88 -2.46
N GLU A 60 7.67 -8.52 -3.60
CA GLU A 60 8.21 -7.90 -4.81
C GLU A 60 7.31 -6.76 -5.33
N ALA A 61 5.98 -6.94 -5.25
CA ALA A 61 5.04 -5.87 -5.60
C ALA A 61 5.07 -4.73 -4.57
N VAL A 62 5.21 -5.04 -3.28
CA VAL A 62 5.37 -4.04 -2.22
C VAL A 62 6.62 -3.20 -2.48
N GLN A 63 7.74 -3.81 -2.87
CA GLN A 63 8.98 -3.08 -3.18
C GLN A 63 8.82 -2.12 -4.37
N LEU A 64 8.08 -2.53 -5.42
CA LEU A 64 7.79 -1.65 -6.56
C LEU A 64 6.97 -0.43 -6.13
N ILE A 65 5.94 -0.64 -5.31
CA ILE A 65 5.12 0.45 -4.79
C ILE A 65 5.93 1.34 -3.85
N ALA A 66 6.77 0.75 -2.99
CA ALA A 66 7.61 1.47 -2.03
C ALA A 66 8.65 2.36 -2.69
N ALA A 67 9.05 2.07 -3.92
CA ALA A 67 9.94 2.94 -4.68
C ALA A 67 9.28 4.30 -5.01
N ASN A 68 7.96 4.32 -5.27
CA ASN A 68 7.20 5.53 -5.61
C ASN A 68 5.75 5.48 -5.06
N PRO A 69 5.54 5.48 -3.74
CA PRO A 69 4.20 5.22 -3.20
C PRO A 69 3.22 6.35 -3.48
N VAL A 70 3.69 7.58 -3.70
CA VAL A 70 2.83 8.72 -4.07
C VAL A 70 2.14 8.49 -5.43
N GLU A 71 2.72 7.70 -6.32
CA GLU A 71 2.12 7.36 -7.62
C GLU A 71 0.93 6.42 -7.45
N TYR A 72 1.05 5.45 -6.55
CA TYR A 72 0.08 4.36 -6.40
C TYR A 72 -0.92 4.56 -5.25
N LEU A 73 -0.54 5.26 -4.18
CA LEU A 73 -1.24 5.26 -2.91
C LEU A 73 -1.67 6.66 -2.44
N ASN A 74 -2.87 6.74 -1.89
CA ASN A 74 -3.37 7.82 -1.03
C ASN A 74 -3.28 7.37 0.43
N ASP A 75 -2.68 8.18 1.31
CA ASP A 75 -2.82 7.96 2.76
C ASP A 75 -4.20 8.43 3.22
N ILE A 76 -5.02 7.49 3.69
CA ILE A 76 -6.38 7.76 4.17
C ILE A 76 -6.52 7.51 5.68
N THR A 77 -5.39 7.41 6.39
CA THR A 77 -5.34 7.08 7.82
C THR A 77 -6.15 8.08 8.65
N ALA A 78 -5.96 9.38 8.41
CA ALA A 78 -6.68 10.44 9.12
C ALA A 78 -8.20 10.36 8.89
N MET A 79 -8.62 10.18 7.63
CA MET A 79 -10.05 10.07 7.28
C MET A 79 -10.73 8.91 8.01
N LEU A 80 -10.06 7.75 8.11
CA LEU A 80 -10.62 6.59 8.80
C LEU A 80 -10.64 6.76 10.32
N GLN A 81 -9.68 7.48 10.91
CA GLN A 81 -9.71 7.80 12.34
C GLN A 81 -10.90 8.69 12.68
N ASP A 82 -11.25 9.64 11.81
CA ASP A 82 -12.38 10.53 12.02
C ASP A 82 -13.72 9.80 11.86
N ILE A 83 -13.88 8.95 10.83
CA ILE A 83 -15.06 8.09 10.68
C ILE A 83 -15.26 7.16 11.89
N ARG A 84 -14.17 6.66 12.49
CA ARG A 84 -14.24 5.81 13.69
C ARG A 84 -14.64 6.58 14.94
N LYS A 85 -14.32 7.88 15.03
CA LYS A 85 -14.73 8.74 16.15
C LYS A 85 -16.20 9.13 16.05
N GLU A 86 -16.72 9.38 14.85
CA GLU A 86 -18.13 9.76 14.64
C GLU A 86 -19.12 8.62 14.92
N LYS A 87 -18.67 7.36 14.86
CA LYS A 87 -19.50 6.18 15.16
C LYS A 87 -19.52 5.81 16.66
N LYS A 88 -18.95 6.64 17.53
CA LYS A 88 -18.83 6.41 18.97
C LYS A 88 -19.65 7.44 19.73
#